data_AF-E6X9K0-F1
#
_entry.id   AF-E6X9K0-F1
#
_cell.length_a   1.000
_cell.length_b   1.000
_cell.length_c   1.000
_cell.angle_alpha   90.00
_cell.angle_beta   90.00
_cell.angle_gamma   90.00
#
_symmetry.space_group_name_H-M   'P 1'
#
loop_
_entity.id
_entity.type
_entity.pdbx_description
1 polymer ?
#
loop_
_entity_poly.entity_id
_entity_poly.type
_entity_poly.pdbx_seq_one_letter_code
_entity_poly.pdbx_strand_id
1 'polypeptide(L)'
;MTAKKLFFLMLGVMVIMMIIINLMINTSNSNADSITEDYFTNLELEVSGTICAVEKQTDTYKYLITLKDIKSNTTDYTKPSPLGVNFCVIKGAVAIFADHYDGYKIGDTIRIGENKTDLIKCISTDGTTRFIRKRSNVMLYTVASPNKRMKQLITLGCP
;
A
#
# COMPACT_ATOMS: atom_id res chain seq x y z
N MET A 1 -0.53 58.24 15.48
CA MET A 1 -1.03 57.38 14.38
C MET A 1 -2.32 56.73 14.85
N THR A 2 -3.42 57.08 14.20
CA THR A 2 -4.79 56.91 14.69
C THR A 2 -5.22 55.44 14.68
N ALA A 3 -5.97 55.02 15.70
CA ALA A 3 -6.42 53.64 15.95
C ALA A 3 -6.95 52.88 14.71
N LYS A 4 -7.45 53.59 13.70
CA LYS A 4 -7.82 53.03 12.38
C LYS A 4 -6.64 52.33 11.68
N LYS A 5 -5.45 52.92 11.67
CA LYS A 5 -4.25 52.31 11.06
C LYS A 5 -3.81 51.05 11.81
N LEU A 6 -3.96 51.05 13.14
CA LEU A 6 -3.68 49.88 13.99
C LEU A 6 -4.71 48.76 13.74
N PHE A 7 -5.99 49.12 13.58
CA PHE A 7 -7.06 48.16 13.25
C PHE A 7 -6.82 47.47 11.90
N PHE A 8 -6.50 48.21 10.84
CA PHE A 8 -6.20 47.62 9.53
C PHE A 8 -4.93 46.76 9.54
N LEU A 9 -3.92 47.13 10.34
CA LEU A 9 -2.71 46.32 10.53
C LEU A 9 -3.04 44.96 11.19
N MET A 10 -3.82 44.98 12.27
CA MET A 10 -4.24 43.77 12.99
C MET A 10 -5.11 42.86 12.10
N LEU A 11 -5.99 43.45 11.29
CA LEU A 11 -6.83 42.71 10.34
C LEU A 11 -5.96 42.01 9.28
N GLY A 12 -4.94 42.69 8.76
CA GLY A 12 -4.00 42.11 7.79
C GLY A 12 -3.21 40.93 8.37
N VAL A 13 -2.72 41.05 9.62
CA VAL A 13 -2.02 39.96 10.31
C VAL A 13 -2.93 38.76 10.52
N MET A 14 -4.20 38.98 10.88
CA MET A 14 -5.17 37.90 11.09
C MET A 14 -5.44 37.12 9.79
N VAL A 15 -5.58 37.82 8.66
CA VAL A 15 -5.80 37.20 7.34
C VAL A 15 -4.58 36.36 6.92
N ILE A 16 -3.37 36.88 7.11
CA ILE A 16 -2.12 36.15 6.80
C ILE A 16 -2.01 34.89 7.67
N MET A 17 -2.31 35.00 8.97
CA MET A 17 -2.35 33.84 9.87
C MET A 17 -3.36 32.78 9.42
N MET A 18 -4.56 33.16 8.99
CA MET A 18 -5.55 32.23 8.45
C MET A 18 -5.04 31.50 7.19
N ILE A 19 -4.33 32.20 6.30
CA ILE A 19 -3.75 31.60 5.09
C ILE A 19 -2.67 30.58 5.46
N ILE A 20 -1.77 30.92 6.40
CA ILE A 20 -0.71 30.01 6.85
C ILE A 20 -1.31 28.77 7.52
N ILE A 21 -2.33 28.93 8.37
CA ILE A 21 -3.04 27.82 9.02
C ILE A 21 -3.70 26.92 7.96
N ASN A 22 -4.39 27.49 6.97
CA ASN A 22 -4.99 26.70 5.89
C ASN A 22 -3.94 25.97 5.04
N LEU A 23 -2.79 26.59 4.78
CA LEU A 23 -1.67 25.94 4.10
C LEU A 23 -1.11 24.78 4.94
N MET A 24 -0.93 24.96 6.25
CA MET A 24 -0.47 23.89 7.13
C MET A 24 -1.47 22.73 7.22
N ILE A 25 -2.77 23.01 7.31
CA ILE A 25 -3.83 21.99 7.34
C ILE A 25 -3.86 21.21 6.01
N ASN A 26 -3.80 21.91 4.87
CA ASN A 26 -3.79 21.26 3.56
C ASN A 26 -2.53 20.43 3.33
N THR A 27 -1.37 20.89 3.80
CA THR A 27 -0.10 20.14 3.73
C THR A 27 -0.11 18.93 4.68
N SER A 28 -0.75 19.06 5.84
CA SER A 28 -0.93 17.93 6.76
C SER A 28 -1.86 16.86 6.19
N ASN A 29 -2.91 17.27 5.48
CA ASN A 29 -3.81 16.34 4.79
C ASN A 29 -3.11 15.64 3.61
N SER A 30 -2.27 16.33 2.84
CA SER A 30 -1.49 15.69 1.77
C SER A 30 -0.45 14.70 2.29
N ASN A 31 0.04 14.90 3.52
CA ASN A 31 0.96 13.96 4.18
C ASN A 31 0.24 12.77 4.84
N ALA A 32 -1.08 12.81 5.01
CA ALA A 32 -1.86 11.68 5.55
C ALA A 32 -2.08 10.57 4.51
N ASP A 33 -1.89 10.88 3.22
CA ASP A 33 -1.98 9.90 2.12
C ASP A 33 -0.66 9.13 1.90
N SER A 34 0.42 9.49 2.60
CA SER A 34 1.69 8.75 2.53
C SER A 34 1.75 7.68 3.62
N ILE A 35 1.99 6.43 3.20
CA ILE A 35 2.13 5.32 4.14
C ILE A 35 3.42 5.51 4.94
N THR A 36 3.33 5.43 6.27
CA THR A 36 4.49 5.67 7.14
C THR A 36 5.58 4.61 6.93
N GLU A 37 6.84 5.05 7.00
CA GLU A 37 8.04 4.22 6.88
C GLU A 37 8.03 3.00 7.82
N ASP A 38 7.55 3.20 9.05
CA ASP A 38 7.47 2.15 10.07
C ASP A 38 6.55 0.98 9.68
N TYR A 39 5.51 1.24 8.87
CA TYR A 39 4.55 0.21 8.47
C TYR A 39 5.20 -0.86 7.60
N PHE A 40 5.96 -0.45 6.58
CA PHE A 40 6.66 -1.40 5.71
C PHE A 40 7.92 -1.96 6.33
N THR A 41 8.52 -1.27 7.29
CA THR A 41 9.68 -1.78 8.03
C THR A 41 9.28 -2.96 8.94
N ASN A 42 8.11 -2.89 9.56
CA ASN A 42 7.63 -3.89 10.54
C ASN A 42 6.41 -4.71 10.06
N LEU A 43 6.20 -4.85 8.75
CA LEU A 43 5.11 -5.68 8.24
C LEU A 43 5.26 -7.14 8.73
N GLU A 44 4.36 -7.56 9.62
CA GLU A 44 4.25 -8.91 10.19
C GLU A 44 3.65 -9.95 9.22
N LEU A 45 3.20 -9.50 8.05
CA LEU A 45 2.58 -10.37 7.06
C LEU A 45 3.64 -11.11 6.25
N GLU A 46 3.72 -12.43 6.47
CA GLU A 46 4.53 -13.35 5.66
C GLU A 46 3.61 -14.28 4.85
N VAL A 47 3.67 -14.18 3.53
CA VAL A 47 2.80 -14.94 2.62
C VAL A 47 3.61 -15.49 1.47
N SER A 48 3.42 -16.76 1.13
CA SER A 48 4.02 -17.40 -0.03
C SER A 48 2.95 -18.08 -0.86
N GLY A 49 2.95 -17.82 -2.17
CA GLY A 49 1.97 -18.39 -3.08
C GLY A 49 2.37 -18.28 -4.54
N THR A 50 1.55 -18.82 -5.42
CA THR A 50 1.75 -18.80 -6.87
C THR A 50 0.71 -17.92 -7.52
N ILE A 51 1.12 -17.01 -8.42
CA ILE A 51 0.17 -16.16 -9.16
C ILE A 51 -0.72 -17.05 -10.01
N CYS A 52 -2.02 -16.90 -9.81
CA CYS A 52 -3.05 -17.62 -10.54
C CYS A 52 -3.82 -16.70 -11.50
N ALA A 53 -3.98 -15.42 -11.17
CA ALA A 53 -4.70 -14.46 -11.98
C ALA A 53 -4.17 -13.02 -11.79
N VAL A 54 -4.37 -12.19 -12.81
CA VAL A 54 -3.97 -10.77 -12.82
C VAL A 54 -5.09 -9.93 -13.40
N GLU A 55 -5.54 -8.90 -12.67
CA GLU A 55 -6.41 -7.84 -13.20
C GLU A 55 -5.57 -6.60 -13.48
N LYS A 56 -5.50 -6.18 -14.75
CA LYS A 56 -4.83 -4.95 -15.17
C LYS A 56 -5.76 -3.75 -15.00
N GLN A 57 -5.25 -2.66 -14.45
CA GLN A 57 -5.87 -1.33 -14.44
C GLN A 57 -4.88 -0.33 -15.06
N THR A 58 -5.30 0.93 -15.24
CA THR A 58 -4.53 1.94 -15.99
C THR A 58 -3.08 2.10 -15.52
N ASP A 59 -2.87 2.09 -14.20
CA ASP A 59 -1.56 2.26 -13.57
C ASP A 59 -1.23 1.15 -12.54
N THR A 60 -2.19 0.28 -12.23
CA THR A 60 -2.13 -0.65 -11.11
C THR A 60 -2.55 -2.04 -11.56
N TYR A 61 -1.88 -3.06 -11.05
CA TYR A 61 -2.16 -4.46 -11.30
C TYR A 61 -2.57 -5.13 -10.00
N LYS A 62 -3.56 -6.00 -10.05
CA LYS A 62 -4.00 -6.80 -8.90
C LYS A 62 -3.69 -8.25 -9.16
N TYR A 63 -2.86 -8.83 -8.31
CA TYR A 63 -2.35 -10.18 -8.45
C TYR A 63 -3.02 -11.09 -7.43
N LEU A 64 -3.71 -12.12 -7.90
CA LEU A 64 -4.23 -13.18 -7.07
C LEU A 64 -3.17 -14.28 -6.98
N ILE A 65 -2.92 -14.75 -5.77
CA ILE A 65 -1.97 -15.82 -5.48
C ILE A 65 -2.66 -16.97 -4.74
N THR A 66 -2.40 -18.20 -5.19
CA THR A 66 -2.76 -19.42 -4.46
C THR A 66 -1.70 -19.69 -3.40
N LEU A 67 -2.10 -19.82 -2.15
CA LEU A 67 -1.17 -20.00 -1.04
C LEU A 67 -0.66 -21.45 -1.00
N LYS A 68 0.66 -21.63 -1.00
CA LYS A 68 1.32 -22.92 -0.74
C LYS A 68 1.78 -22.90 0.71
N ASP A 69 1.19 -23.76 1.53
CA ASP A 69 1.48 -23.90 2.95
C ASP A 69 1.17 -22.64 3.76
N ILE A 70 -0.02 -22.62 4.37
CA ILE A 70 -0.39 -21.63 5.37
C ILE A 70 0.52 -21.85 6.59
N LYS A 71 1.75 -21.30 6.55
CA LYS A 71 2.47 -20.86 7.76
C LYS A 71 1.96 -19.48 8.22
N SER A 72 0.76 -19.10 7.79
CA SER A 72 0.10 -17.91 8.26
C SER A 72 -0.77 -18.32 9.44
N ASN A 73 -0.50 -17.81 10.63
CA ASN A 73 -1.42 -17.89 11.77
C ASN A 73 -2.77 -17.17 11.51
N THR A 74 -3.09 -16.84 10.27
CA THR A 74 -4.21 -15.99 9.85
C THR A 74 -4.81 -16.49 8.54
N THR A 75 -5.78 -17.41 8.65
CA THR A 75 -6.64 -17.85 7.54
C THR A 75 -7.50 -16.72 6.96
N ASP A 76 -7.69 -15.65 7.73
CA ASP A 76 -8.35 -14.40 7.31
C ASP A 76 -7.54 -13.20 7.83
N TYR A 77 -6.44 -12.88 7.15
CA TYR A 77 -5.65 -11.68 7.45
C TYR A 77 -6.29 -10.45 6.80
N THR A 78 -6.95 -9.65 7.62
CA THR A 78 -7.40 -8.30 7.26
C THR A 78 -6.92 -7.29 8.28
N LYS A 79 -5.65 -7.36 8.71
CA LYS A 79 -5.11 -6.38 9.67
C LYS A 79 -5.28 -4.99 9.03
N PRO A 80 -6.16 -4.14 9.60
CA PRO A 80 -6.33 -2.81 9.07
C PRO A 80 -5.00 -2.09 9.23
N SER A 81 -4.48 -1.53 8.14
CA SER A 81 -3.42 -0.54 8.26
C SER A 81 -3.91 0.58 9.18
N PRO A 82 -3.01 1.24 9.94
CA PRO A 82 -3.35 2.46 10.67
C PRO A 82 -3.97 3.55 9.78
N LEU A 83 -3.84 3.42 8.45
CA LEU A 83 -4.42 4.30 7.43
C LEU A 83 -5.64 3.69 6.69
N GLY A 84 -6.15 2.53 7.12
CA GLY A 84 -7.31 1.85 6.50
C GLY A 84 -7.02 1.08 5.21
N VAL A 85 -5.74 0.89 4.86
CA VAL A 85 -5.23 0.35 3.60
C VAL A 85 -4.56 -1.03 3.79
N ASN A 86 -5.18 -2.14 3.37
CA ASN A 86 -4.56 -3.48 3.39
C ASN A 86 -3.72 -3.75 2.13
N PHE A 87 -2.38 -3.63 2.20
CA PHE A 87 -1.46 -3.95 1.10
C PHE A 87 -1.75 -5.32 0.44
N CYS A 88 -2.15 -6.30 1.24
CA CYS A 88 -2.56 -7.64 0.82
C CYS A 88 -3.79 -8.08 1.62
N VAL A 89 -4.70 -8.80 0.98
CA VAL A 89 -5.89 -9.39 1.61
C VAL A 89 -5.79 -10.91 1.45
N ILE A 90 -6.04 -11.66 2.53
CA ILE A 90 -6.08 -13.12 2.53
C ILE A 90 -7.50 -13.59 2.81
N LYS A 91 -7.95 -14.62 2.08
CA LYS A 91 -9.22 -15.32 2.35
C LYS A 91 -9.05 -16.80 1.99
N GLY A 92 -8.99 -17.65 3.01
CA GLY A 92 -8.78 -19.08 2.83
C GLY A 92 -7.44 -19.40 2.14
N ALA A 93 -7.48 -20.08 0.99
CA ALA A 93 -6.29 -20.50 0.24
C ALA A 93 -5.80 -19.48 -0.81
N VAL A 94 -6.38 -18.28 -0.84
CA VAL A 94 -6.07 -17.25 -1.83
C VAL A 94 -5.69 -15.96 -1.13
N ALA A 95 -4.72 -15.24 -1.68
CA ALA A 95 -4.45 -13.85 -1.32
C ALA A 95 -4.44 -12.96 -2.56
N ILE A 96 -4.68 -11.67 -2.35
CA ILE A 96 -4.62 -10.66 -3.41
C ILE A 96 -3.81 -9.45 -2.92
N PHE A 97 -2.89 -8.98 -3.75
CA PHE A 97 -2.14 -7.74 -3.52
C PHE A 97 -2.15 -6.86 -4.77
N ALA A 98 -1.97 -5.56 -4.59
CA ALA A 98 -1.89 -4.60 -5.68
C ALA A 98 -0.47 -4.07 -5.84
N ASP A 99 -0.04 -3.88 -7.08
CA ASP A 99 1.29 -3.40 -7.43
C ASP A 99 1.28 -2.63 -8.75
N HIS A 100 2.13 -1.62 -8.90
CA HIS A 100 2.36 -0.89 -10.14
C HIS A 100 3.36 -1.60 -11.08
N TYR A 101 4.08 -2.62 -10.59
CA TYR A 101 5.00 -3.40 -11.42
C TYR A 101 4.27 -4.49 -12.21
N ASP A 102 4.34 -4.42 -13.54
CA ASP A 102 3.62 -5.29 -14.48
C ASP A 102 4.33 -6.62 -14.81
N GLY A 103 5.56 -6.81 -14.31
CA GLY A 103 6.44 -7.90 -14.73
C GLY A 103 6.17 -9.27 -14.10
N TYR A 104 5.23 -9.38 -13.15
CA TYR A 104 4.86 -10.68 -12.57
C TYR A 104 3.98 -11.48 -13.52
N LYS A 105 4.25 -12.78 -13.64
CA LYS A 105 3.51 -13.67 -14.55
C LYS A 105 2.72 -14.73 -13.79
N ILE A 106 1.62 -15.19 -14.40
CA ILE A 106 0.88 -16.37 -13.92
C ILE A 106 1.85 -17.55 -13.87
N GLY A 107 1.82 -18.30 -12.76
CA GLY A 107 2.75 -19.38 -12.46
C GLY A 107 3.99 -18.96 -11.65
N ASP A 108 4.32 -17.67 -11.60
CA ASP A 108 5.42 -17.19 -10.76
C ASP A 108 5.06 -17.37 -9.28
N THR A 109 6.05 -17.75 -8.46
CA THR A 109 5.93 -17.80 -7.00
C THR A 109 6.25 -16.43 -6.40
N ILE A 110 5.32 -15.88 -5.64
CA ILE A 110 5.44 -14.63 -4.91
C ILE A 110 5.60 -14.92 -3.43
N ARG A 111 6.58 -14.26 -2.81
CA ARG A 111 6.79 -14.22 -1.37
C ARG A 111 6.68 -12.77 -0.90
N ILE A 112 5.71 -12.48 -0.04
CA ILE A 112 5.47 -11.19 0.60
C ILE A 112 5.99 -11.28 2.03
N GLY A 113 6.70 -10.25 2.48
CA GLY A 113 7.32 -10.20 3.80
C GLY A 113 8.56 -11.08 3.93
N GLU A 114 9.25 -11.43 2.84
CA GLU A 114 10.35 -12.42 2.79
C GLU A 114 11.38 -12.26 3.91
N ASN A 115 11.80 -11.04 4.23
CA ASN A 115 12.71 -10.75 5.34
C ASN A 115 12.62 -9.27 5.76
N LYS A 116 13.50 -8.82 6.67
CA LYS A 116 13.57 -7.42 7.15
C LYS A 116 14.01 -6.39 6.10
N THR A 117 14.53 -6.84 4.96
CA THR A 117 15.03 -5.98 3.88
C THR A 117 14.12 -6.03 2.66
N ASP A 118 13.65 -7.22 2.30
CA ASP A 118 12.88 -7.48 1.09
C ASP A 118 11.39 -7.62 1.43
N LEU A 119 10.55 -6.81 0.78
CA LEU A 119 9.11 -6.86 0.91
C LEU A 119 8.50 -7.91 -0.01
N ILE A 120 8.90 -7.94 -1.29
CA ILE A 120 8.33 -8.86 -2.28
C ILE A 120 9.48 -9.55 -3.02
N LYS A 121 9.45 -10.87 -3.10
CA LYS A 121 10.34 -11.66 -3.95
C LYS A 121 9.51 -12.48 -4.93
N CYS A 122 9.83 -12.35 -6.22
CA CYS A 122 9.20 -13.08 -7.30
C CYS A 122 10.18 -14.09 -7.88
N ILE A 123 9.76 -15.35 -7.92
CA ILE A 123 10.52 -16.48 -8.44
C ILE A 123 9.74 -17.05 -9.62
N SER A 124 10.38 -17.09 -10.78
CA SER A 124 9.82 -17.64 -12.01
C SER A 124 9.61 -19.15 -11.90
N THR A 125 8.81 -19.72 -12.80
CA THR A 125 8.52 -21.18 -12.84
C THR A 125 9.76 -22.04 -13.03
N ASP A 126 10.82 -21.48 -13.62
CA ASP A 126 12.14 -22.11 -13.79
C ASP A 126 13.06 -21.97 -12.56
N GLY A 127 12.56 -21.37 -11.47
CA GLY A 127 13.31 -21.15 -10.23
C GLY A 127 14.18 -19.89 -10.23
N THR A 128 14.24 -19.14 -11.33
CA THR A 128 15.03 -17.90 -11.39
C THR A 128 14.35 -16.78 -10.61
N THR A 129 15.12 -15.94 -9.91
CA THR A 129 14.56 -14.75 -9.26
C THR A 129 14.30 -13.70 -10.32
N ARG A 130 13.03 -13.37 -10.56
CA ARG A 130 12.62 -12.36 -11.55
C ARG A 130 12.74 -10.96 -10.99
N PHE A 131 12.35 -10.78 -9.73
CA PHE A 131 12.21 -9.46 -9.13
C PHE A 131 12.32 -9.52 -7.61
N ILE A 132 12.95 -8.49 -7.03
CA ILE A 132 12.96 -8.25 -5.59
C ILE A 132 12.60 -6.80 -5.34
N ARG A 133 11.56 -6.58 -4.52
CA ARG A 133 11.21 -5.25 -3.99
C ARG A 133 11.73 -5.11 -2.58
N LYS A 134 12.58 -4.10 -2.36
CA LYS A 134 13.05 -3.72 -1.03
C LYS A 134 11.97 -2.94 -0.28
N ARG A 135 11.90 -3.12 1.05
CA ARG A 135 11.02 -2.33 1.93
C ARG A 135 11.31 -0.82 1.81
N SER A 136 12.58 -0.45 1.67
CA SER A 136 13.03 0.93 1.44
C SER A 136 12.42 1.59 0.19
N ASN A 137 12.12 0.81 -0.85
CA ASN A 137 11.59 1.34 -2.10
C ASN A 137 10.09 1.59 -2.01
N VAL A 138 9.39 0.83 -1.16
CA VAL A 138 7.94 0.92 -1.00
C VAL A 138 7.56 2.19 -0.23
N MET A 139 8.48 2.73 0.57
CA MET A 139 8.34 4.03 1.22
C MET A 139 8.20 5.20 0.24
N LEU A 140 8.69 5.03 -0.99
CA LEU A 140 8.67 6.08 -2.02
C LEU A 140 7.45 5.98 -2.96
N TYR A 141 6.76 4.83 -2.96
CA TYR A 141 5.58 4.61 -3.79
C TYR A 141 4.36 4.48 -2.88
N THR A 142 3.34 5.29 -3.12
CA THR A 142 2.02 5.04 -2.52
C THR A 142 1.61 3.63 -2.90
N VAL A 143 1.53 2.71 -1.94
CA VAL A 143 1.00 1.38 -2.24
C VAL A 143 -0.45 1.58 -2.65
N ALA A 144 -0.77 1.15 -3.86
CA ALA A 144 -2.13 1.11 -4.35
C ALA A 144 -3.02 0.46 -3.28
N SER A 145 -3.91 1.26 -2.72
CA SER A 145 -4.73 0.82 -1.62
C SER A 145 -5.67 -0.29 -2.07
N PRO A 146 -6.01 -1.28 -1.22
CA PRO A 146 -7.01 -2.27 -1.59
C PRO A 146 -8.36 -1.58 -1.70
N ASN A 147 -8.77 -1.37 -2.93
CA ASN A 147 -10.10 -0.87 -3.21
C ASN A 147 -11.13 -1.99 -3.03
N LYS A 148 -12.42 -1.61 -2.94
CA LYS A 148 -13.59 -2.51 -2.89
C LYS A 148 -13.48 -3.67 -3.90
N ARG A 149 -12.82 -3.43 -5.03
CA ARG A 149 -12.60 -4.43 -6.09
C ARG A 149 -11.66 -5.57 -5.66
N MET A 150 -10.63 -5.35 -4.85
CA MET A 150 -9.79 -6.47 -4.34
C MET A 150 -10.59 -7.45 -3.47
N LYS A 151 -11.49 -6.93 -2.61
CA LYS A 151 -12.39 -7.76 -1.78
C LYS A 151 -13.39 -8.57 -2.63
N GLN A 152 -13.79 -8.03 -3.78
CA GLN A 152 -14.63 -8.76 -4.74
C GLN A 152 -13.83 -9.85 -5.46
N LEU A 153 -12.66 -9.49 -5.99
CA LEU A 153 -11.78 -10.42 -6.73
C LEU A 153 -11.34 -11.61 -5.89
N ILE A 154 -10.95 -11.40 -4.64
CA ILE A 154 -10.53 -12.51 -3.77
C ILE A 154 -11.69 -13.48 -3.47
N THR A 155 -12.94 -13.03 -3.55
CA THR A 155 -14.11 -13.90 -3.38
C THR A 155 -14.39 -14.74 -4.63
N LEU A 156 -13.95 -14.29 -5.81
CA LEU A 156 -14.00 -15.08 -7.04
C LEU A 156 -12.93 -16.19 -7.03
N GLY A 157 -11.85 -16.00 -6.26
CA GLY A 157 -10.77 -16.97 -6.15
C GLY A 157 -9.87 -17.03 -7.39
N CYS A 158 -9.06 -18.09 -7.45
CA CYS A 158 -8.28 -18.43 -8.64
C CYS A 158 -9.13 -19.29 -9.60
N PRO A 159 -9.15 -18.97 -10.91
CA PRO A 159 -9.82 -19.79 -11.92
C PRO A 159 -9.16 -21.16 -12.12
#